data_AF-A0A523IJV6-F1
#
_entry.id   AF-A0A523IJV6-F1
#
_cell.length_a   1.000
_cell.length_b   1.000
_cell.length_c   1.000
_cell.angle_alpha   90.00
_cell.angle_beta   90.00
_cell.angle_gamma   90.00
#
_symmetry.space_group_name_H-M   'P 1'
#
loop_
_entity.id
_entity.type
_entity.pdbx_description
1 polymer ?
#
loop_
_entity_poly.entity_id
_entity_poly.type
_entity_poly.pdbx_seq_one_letter_code
_entity_poly.pdbx_strand_id
1 'polypeptide(L)'
;MLGLFCVKVVLFRGKISPPSAKGEILVIIGTVWGFDTKKTLKNALVDIWQADSEGNYDYGDNTDKTFYYRARIITDENGYYEYETIHPGAYKLGQNFWRSPHIHYLVRHENYKRLITQLFFKADPHQKNESYH
;
A
#
# COMPACT_ATOMS: atom_id res chain seq x y z
N MET A 1 11.36 6.05 2.66
CA MET A 1 10.86 7.36 3.13
C MET A 1 9.33 7.30 3.20
N LEU A 2 8.66 7.90 4.19
CA LEU A 2 7.20 7.78 4.39
C LEU A 2 6.35 8.32 3.21
N GLY A 3 6.94 9.06 2.27
CA GLY A 3 6.19 9.80 1.25
C GLY A 3 5.29 10.86 1.90
N LEU A 4 4.84 11.86 1.13
CA LEU A 4 3.90 12.88 1.64
C LEU A 4 2.50 12.32 1.91
N PHE A 5 2.26 11.03 1.63
CA PHE A 5 0.93 10.50 1.34
C PHE A 5 0.37 9.56 2.42
N CYS A 6 1.04 9.35 3.56
CA CYS A 6 0.55 8.46 4.62
C CYS A 6 -0.50 9.18 5.51
N VAL A 7 -1.77 8.77 5.43
CA VAL A 7 -2.86 9.25 6.30
C VAL A 7 -3.22 8.16 7.33
N LYS A 8 -3.48 8.55 8.59
CA LYS A 8 -3.95 7.61 9.63
C LYS A 8 -5.42 7.26 9.38
N VAL A 9 -5.68 6.14 8.69
CA VAL A 9 -7.04 5.63 8.42
C VAL A 9 -7.26 4.32 9.20
N VAL A 10 -8.49 4.10 9.67
CA VAL A 10 -8.93 2.82 10.26
C VAL A 10 -10.10 2.33 9.40
N LEU A 11 -9.82 1.50 8.40
CA LEU A 11 -10.84 0.86 7.58
C LEU A 11 -10.45 -0.61 7.40
N PHE A 12 -11.25 -1.50 8.01
CA PHE A 12 -11.21 -2.94 7.77
C PHE A 12 -12.01 -3.20 6.48
N ARG A 13 -11.34 -3.22 5.33
CA ARG A 13 -11.98 -3.50 4.05
C ARG A 13 -11.16 -4.51 3.26
N GLY A 14 -11.83 -5.56 2.79
CA GLY A 14 -11.27 -6.52 1.84
C GLY A 14 -11.16 -5.96 0.42
N LYS A 15 -11.82 -4.84 0.09
CA LYS A 15 -11.68 -4.12 -1.19
C LYS A 15 -11.48 -2.64 -0.93
N ILE A 16 -10.40 -2.07 -1.45
CA ILE A 16 -9.99 -0.69 -1.12
C ILE A 16 -10.28 0.30 -2.27
N SER A 17 -10.55 -0.21 -3.47
CA SER A 17 -10.92 0.59 -4.64
C SER A 17 -12.43 0.91 -4.66
N PRO A 18 -12.84 2.06 -5.24
CA PRO A 18 -14.25 2.38 -5.44
C PRO A 18 -14.92 1.39 -6.40
N PRO A 19 -16.26 1.21 -6.33
CA PRO A 19 -16.98 0.36 -7.28
C PRO A 19 -16.78 0.75 -8.75
N SER A 20 -16.52 2.03 -9.02
CA SER A 20 -16.25 2.60 -10.34
C SER A 20 -14.77 2.61 -10.73
N ALA A 21 -13.89 2.00 -9.93
CA ALA A 21 -12.46 1.99 -10.18
C ALA A 21 -12.15 1.40 -11.57
N LYS A 22 -11.32 2.12 -12.33
CA LYS A 22 -10.74 1.63 -13.57
C LYS A 22 -9.39 0.98 -13.27
N GLY A 23 -8.98 0.04 -14.12
CA GLY A 23 -7.69 -0.62 -14.05
C GLY A 23 -7.80 -2.13 -13.87
N GLU A 24 -6.67 -2.80 -13.96
CA GLU A 24 -6.56 -4.23 -13.70
C GLU A 24 -6.82 -4.51 -12.22
N ILE A 25 -7.71 -5.45 -11.91
CA ILE A 25 -7.99 -5.86 -10.52
C ILE A 25 -6.82 -6.68 -10.00
N LEU A 26 -6.38 -6.36 -8.79
CA LEU A 26 -5.35 -7.09 -8.07
C LEU A 26 -5.92 -7.65 -6.77
N VAL A 27 -5.61 -8.91 -6.48
CA VAL A 27 -5.76 -9.48 -5.14
C VAL A 27 -4.38 -9.62 -4.55
N ILE A 28 -4.16 -8.97 -3.41
CA ILE A 28 -2.88 -8.96 -2.72
C ILE A 28 -3.02 -9.73 -1.44
N ILE A 29 -2.26 -10.81 -1.36
CA ILE A 29 -2.14 -11.69 -0.20
C ILE A 29 -0.74 -11.56 0.38
N GLY A 30 -0.63 -11.67 1.69
CA GLY A 30 0.67 -11.67 2.35
C GLY A 30 0.64 -12.22 3.76
N THR A 31 1.83 -12.44 4.28
CA THR A 31 2.03 -12.89 5.66
C THR A 31 3.10 -12.02 6.30
N VAL A 32 2.86 -11.57 7.53
CA VAL A 32 3.85 -10.81 8.30
C VAL A 32 4.68 -11.78 9.15
N TRP A 33 6.00 -11.67 9.04
CA TRP A 33 6.96 -12.53 9.75
C TRP A 33 7.84 -11.71 10.69
N GLY A 34 8.12 -12.28 11.87
CA GLY A 34 9.12 -11.77 12.80
C GLY A 34 10.51 -11.97 12.22
N PHE A 35 11.29 -10.88 12.13
CA PHE A 35 12.61 -10.93 11.50
C PHE A 35 13.59 -11.86 12.23
N ASP A 36 13.55 -11.90 13.56
CA ASP A 36 14.41 -12.68 14.43
C ASP A 36 13.87 -14.09 14.67
N THR A 37 12.60 -14.21 15.04
CA THR A 37 11.95 -15.47 15.41
C THR A 37 11.61 -16.35 14.21
N LYS A 38 11.52 -15.77 13.02
CA LYS A 38 11.00 -16.41 11.80
C LYS A 38 9.62 -17.06 12.01
N LYS A 39 8.82 -16.51 12.93
CA LYS A 39 7.44 -16.90 13.18
C LYS A 39 6.49 -15.87 12.58
N THR A 40 5.30 -16.31 12.18
CA THR A 40 4.27 -15.40 11.71
C THR A 40 3.74 -14.54 12.85
N LEU A 41 3.37 -13.29 12.54
CA LEU A 41 2.95 -12.31 13.52
C LEU A 41 1.45 -12.05 13.39
N LYS A 42 0.67 -12.59 14.33
CA LYS A 42 -0.72 -12.19 14.52
C LYS A 42 -0.84 -10.75 15.02
N ASN A 43 -1.97 -10.11 14.80
CA ASN A 43 -2.25 -8.76 15.28
C ASN A 43 -1.27 -7.68 14.79
N ALA A 44 -0.52 -7.93 13.72
CA ALA A 44 0.28 -6.91 13.07
C ALA A 44 -0.65 -5.95 12.31
N LEU A 45 -0.43 -4.65 12.49
CA LEU A 45 -1.13 -3.60 11.78
C LEU A 45 -0.42 -3.32 10.45
N VAL A 46 -1.14 -3.52 9.36
CA VAL A 46 -0.68 -3.30 7.98
C VAL A 46 -1.45 -2.12 7.41
N ASP A 47 -0.81 -0.95 7.38
CA ASP A 47 -1.33 0.25 6.70
C ASP A 47 -0.88 0.25 5.24
N ILE A 48 -1.83 0.40 4.32
CA ILE A 48 -1.62 0.37 2.86
C ILE A 48 -2.13 1.67 2.25
N TRP A 49 -1.39 2.22 1.29
CA TRP A 49 -1.87 3.29 0.43
C TRP A 49 -1.21 3.25 -0.95
N GLN A 50 -1.96 3.64 -1.97
CA GLN A 50 -1.49 3.70 -3.36
C GLN A 50 -2.22 4.81 -4.13
N ALA A 51 -1.78 5.06 -5.36
CA ALA A 51 -2.53 5.83 -6.34
C ALA A 51 -3.65 5.01 -6.98
N ASP A 52 -4.59 5.69 -7.64
CA ASP A 52 -5.48 5.09 -8.63
C ASP A 52 -4.72 4.68 -9.92
N SER A 53 -5.44 4.15 -10.91
CA SER A 53 -4.86 3.72 -12.19
C SER A 53 -4.32 4.86 -13.06
N GLU A 54 -4.67 6.10 -12.76
CA GLU A 54 -4.21 7.31 -13.46
C GLU A 54 -3.06 8.01 -12.70
N GLY A 55 -2.65 7.49 -11.54
CA GLY A 55 -1.55 8.03 -10.74
C GLY A 55 -1.98 9.08 -9.71
N ASN A 56 -3.27 9.24 -9.43
CA ASN A 56 -3.76 10.20 -8.43
C ASN A 56 -3.88 9.54 -7.05
N TYR A 57 -3.43 10.25 -6.00
CA TYR A 57 -3.63 9.83 -4.61
C TYR A 57 -4.85 10.50 -4.00
N ASP A 58 -5.62 9.74 -3.21
CA ASP A 58 -6.63 10.31 -2.32
C ASP A 58 -5.93 10.95 -1.10
N TYR A 59 -5.90 12.27 -1.02
CA TYR A 59 -5.22 13.00 0.08
C TYR A 59 -6.04 13.06 1.36
N GLY A 60 -7.28 12.56 1.36
CA GLY A 60 -8.16 12.60 2.54
C GLY A 60 -8.73 13.98 2.86
N ASP A 61 -8.55 14.94 1.95
CA ASP A 61 -9.22 16.26 1.93
C ASP A 61 -10.60 16.20 1.28
N ASN A 62 -10.94 15.08 0.65
CA ASN A 62 -12.26 14.81 0.10
C ASN A 62 -13.33 14.85 1.19
N THR A 63 -14.42 15.61 0.93
CA THR A 63 -15.58 15.76 1.82
C THR A 63 -16.18 14.43 2.24
N ASP A 64 -16.04 13.42 1.38
CA ASP A 64 -16.74 12.15 1.50
C ASP A 64 -16.00 11.14 2.39
N LYS A 65 -14.84 11.49 2.99
CA LYS A 65 -14.08 10.70 4.00
C LYS A 65 -14.01 9.19 3.74
N THR A 66 -14.08 8.77 2.48
CA THR A 66 -14.21 7.34 2.14
C THR A 66 -12.85 6.67 2.04
N PHE A 67 -11.77 7.47 1.89
CA PHE A 67 -10.37 7.07 1.87
C PHE A 67 -10.13 5.90 0.90
N TYR A 68 -10.46 6.10 -0.37
CA TYR A 68 -10.22 5.08 -1.39
C TYR A 68 -8.73 4.81 -1.57
N TYR A 69 -8.40 3.60 -1.99
CA TYR A 69 -7.02 3.13 -2.22
C TYR A 69 -6.15 3.17 -0.95
N ARG A 70 -6.79 3.17 0.23
CA ARG A 70 -6.16 3.12 1.54
C ARG A 70 -6.83 2.06 2.40
N ALA A 71 -6.04 1.36 3.21
CA ALA A 71 -6.57 0.41 4.18
C ALA A 71 -5.69 0.29 5.42
N ARG A 72 -6.31 -0.20 6.49
CA ARG A 72 -5.62 -0.72 7.66
C ARG A 72 -6.15 -2.10 7.96
N ILE A 73 -5.27 -3.10 7.84
CA ILE A 73 -5.60 -4.49 8.08
C ILE A 73 -4.86 -4.95 9.34
N ILE A 74 -5.53 -5.80 10.13
CA ILE A 74 -4.90 -6.52 11.24
C ILE A 74 -4.71 -7.95 10.77
N THR A 75 -3.49 -8.47 10.88
CA THR A 75 -3.21 -9.86 10.50
C THR A 75 -3.92 -10.85 11.42
N ASP A 76 -4.34 -11.98 10.84
CA ASP A 76 -5.02 -13.05 11.56
C ASP A 76 -4.06 -13.89 12.45
N GLU A 77 -4.55 -15.00 13.00
CA GLU A 77 -3.77 -15.90 13.86
C GLU A 77 -2.53 -16.49 13.17
N ASN A 78 -2.54 -16.61 11.84
CA ASN A 78 -1.44 -17.10 11.02
C ASN A 78 -0.55 -15.96 10.50
N GLY A 79 -0.80 -14.72 10.91
CA GLY A 79 -0.12 -13.53 10.41
C GLY A 79 -0.51 -13.16 8.97
N TYR A 80 -1.61 -13.72 8.46
CA TYR A 80 -2.09 -13.51 7.09
C TYR A 80 -2.89 -12.22 6.97
N TYR A 81 -2.80 -11.60 5.79
CA TYR A 81 -3.68 -10.51 5.36
C TYR A 81 -3.99 -10.63 3.87
N GLU A 82 -5.15 -10.10 3.48
CA GLU A 82 -5.63 -10.08 2.10
C GLU A 82 -6.45 -8.83 1.82
N TYR A 83 -6.32 -8.29 0.60
CA TYR A 83 -7.19 -7.26 0.08
C TYR A 83 -7.20 -7.22 -1.45
N GLU A 84 -8.30 -6.74 -2.00
CA GLU A 84 -8.53 -6.43 -3.39
C GLU A 84 -8.30 -4.94 -3.64
N THR A 85 -7.61 -4.63 -4.72
CA THR A 85 -7.35 -3.28 -5.22
C THR A 85 -7.28 -3.31 -6.76
N ILE A 86 -6.75 -2.24 -7.35
CA ILE A 86 -6.39 -2.18 -8.77
C ILE A 86 -4.89 -1.90 -8.92
N HIS A 87 -4.34 -2.23 -10.09
CA HIS A 87 -2.97 -1.88 -10.46
C HIS A 87 -2.82 -0.35 -10.50
N PRO A 88 -1.95 0.25 -9.68
CA PRO A 88 -1.78 1.70 -9.66
C PRO A 88 -1.15 2.20 -10.96
N GLY A 89 -1.39 3.46 -11.27
CA GLY A 89 -0.69 4.18 -12.33
C GLY A 89 0.66 4.70 -11.86
N ALA A 90 1.54 4.99 -12.82
CA ALA A 90 2.72 5.81 -12.57
C ALA A 90 2.28 7.24 -12.25
N TYR A 91 3.02 7.95 -11.41
CA TYR A 91 2.69 9.34 -11.06
C TYR A 91 3.89 10.28 -11.19
N LYS A 92 3.60 11.53 -11.52
CA LYS A 92 4.61 12.58 -11.58
C LYS A 92 5.00 13.05 -10.19
N LEU A 93 6.29 13.14 -9.94
CA LEU A 93 6.86 13.79 -8.77
C LEU A 93 7.75 14.95 -9.25
N GLY A 94 7.19 16.16 -9.30
CA GLY A 94 7.84 17.33 -9.90
C GLY A 94 7.67 17.37 -11.43
N GLN A 95 8.43 18.25 -12.10
CA GLN A 95 8.21 18.55 -13.54
C GLN A 95 8.60 17.39 -14.47
N ASN A 96 9.74 16.73 -14.22
CA ASN A 96 10.37 15.82 -15.18
C ASN A 96 10.69 14.43 -14.60
N PHE A 97 10.07 14.06 -13.48
CA PHE A 97 10.34 12.78 -12.82
C PHE A 97 9.04 12.02 -12.58
N TRP A 98 9.05 10.75 -12.97
CA TRP A 98 7.93 9.82 -12.81
C TRP A 98 8.33 8.72 -11.85
N ARG A 99 7.42 8.42 -10.94
CA ARG A 99 7.48 7.24 -10.09
C ARG A 99 6.69 6.12 -10.76
N SER A 100 7.32 4.97 -10.88
CA SER A 100 6.75 3.70 -11.27
C SER A 100 5.54 3.37 -10.39
N PRO A 101 4.55 2.63 -10.90
CA PRO A 101 3.50 2.02 -10.09
C PRO A 101 4.07 1.30 -8.86
N HIS A 102 3.58 1.66 -7.68
CA HIS A 102 3.95 1.01 -6.43
C HIS A 102 2.83 1.10 -5.39
N ILE A 103 2.90 0.20 -4.41
CA ILE A 103 2.00 0.18 -3.25
C ILE A 103 2.84 0.41 -2.00
N HIS A 104 2.44 1.38 -1.19
CA HIS A 104 3.12 1.65 0.06
C HIS A 104 2.59 0.79 1.20
N TYR A 105 3.53 0.41 2.07
CA TYR A 105 3.26 -0.35 3.27
C TYR A 105 3.88 0.32 4.49
N LEU A 106 3.11 0.41 5.58
CA LEU A 106 3.60 0.64 6.93
C LEU A 106 3.11 -0.51 7.81
N VAL A 107 4.05 -1.34 8.29
CA VAL A 107 3.75 -2.49 9.15
C VAL A 107 4.20 -2.19 10.57
N ARG A 108 3.32 -2.44 11.54
CA ARG A 108 3.56 -2.22 12.97
C ARG A 108 3.13 -3.44 13.77
N HIS A 109 3.91 -3.79 14.78
CA HIS A 109 3.58 -4.83 15.76
C HIS A 109 4.20 -4.40 17.10
N GLU A 110 3.55 -4.67 18.23
CA GLU A 110 3.99 -4.21 19.56
C GLU A 110 5.45 -4.58 19.88
N ASN A 111 5.86 -5.78 19.49
CA ASN A 111 7.20 -6.33 19.78
C ASN A 111 8.28 -5.96 18.74
N TYR A 112 7.94 -5.19 17.69
CA TYR A 112 8.87 -4.93 16.59
C TYR A 112 8.93 -3.45 16.22
N LYS A 113 10.08 -3.03 15.68
CA LYS A 113 10.18 -1.72 15.03
C LYS A 113 9.27 -1.69 13.80
N ARG A 114 8.67 -0.53 13.53
CA ARG A 114 7.87 -0.34 12.32
C ARG A 114 8.70 -0.55 11.06
N LEU A 115 8.12 -1.20 10.05
CA LEU A 115 8.67 -1.31 8.70
C LEU A 115 7.89 -0.37 7.78
N ILE A 116 8.58 0.48 7.03
CA ILE A 116 7.99 1.30 5.97
C ILE A 116 8.67 0.90 4.67
N THR A 117 7.89 0.42 3.71
CA THR A 117 8.42 -0.06 2.44
C THR A 117 7.45 0.24 1.29
N GLN A 118 7.91 -0.03 0.07
CA GLN A 118 7.15 0.11 -1.17
C GLN A 118 7.32 -1.18 -1.96
N LEU A 119 6.21 -1.73 -2.43
CA LEU A 119 6.20 -2.90 -3.32
C LEU A 119 6.03 -2.41 -4.75
N PHE A 120 6.85 -2.96 -5.64
CA PHE A 120 6.90 -2.61 -7.05
C PHE A 120 6.51 -3.81 -7.91
N PHE A 121 5.98 -3.54 -9.10
CA PHE A 121 5.54 -4.58 -10.04
C PHE A 121 6.66 -4.94 -11.01
N LYS A 122 6.97 -6.23 -11.17
CA LYS A 122 8.08 -6.67 -12.03
C LYS A 122 7.92 -6.12 -13.46
N ALA A 123 9.04 -5.66 -14.04
CA ALA A 123 9.17 -5.20 -15.42
C ALA A 123 8.53 -3.84 -15.77
N ASP A 124 8.32 -2.96 -14.80
CA ASP A 124 7.90 -1.58 -15.09
C ASP A 124 9.05 -0.76 -15.74
N PRO A 125 8.83 -0.09 -16.89
CA PRO A 125 9.87 0.69 -17.58
C PRO A 125 10.44 1.85 -16.76
N HIS A 126 9.67 2.40 -15.83
CA HIS A 126 10.06 3.55 -15.01
C HIS A 126 10.96 3.14 -13.83
N GLN A 127 11.01 1.85 -13.45
CA GLN A 127 11.82 1.39 -12.32
C GLN A 127 13.31 1.65 -12.50
N LYS A 128 13.81 1.55 -13.73
CA LYS A 128 15.24 1.77 -14.02
C LYS A 128 15.73 3.18 -13.70
N ASN A 129 14.82 4.14 -13.60
CA ASN A 129 15.13 5.54 -13.32
C ASN A 129 14.89 5.91 -11.84
N GLU A 130 14.45 4.98 -10.99
CA GLU A 130 14.30 5.21 -9.56
C GLU A 130 15.60 4.89 -8.82
N SER A 131 16.19 5.90 -8.19
CA SER A 131 17.48 5.81 -7.47
C SER A 131 17.40 5.09 -6.12
N TYR A 132 16.51 4.11 -5.94
CA TYR A 132 16.21 3.48 -4.64
C TYR A 132 16.34 1.95 -4.65
N HIS A 133 17.24 1.41 -5.46
CA HIS A 133 17.72 0.03 -5.34
C HIS A 133 18.91 -0.06 -4.37
#